data_AF-A0A317V303-F1
#
_entry.id   AF-A0A317V303-F1
#
_cell.length_a   1.000
_cell.length_b   1.000
_cell.length_c   1.000
_cell.angle_alpha   90.00
_cell.angle_beta   90.00
_cell.angle_gamma   90.00
#
_symmetry.space_group_name_H-M   'P 1'
#
loop_
_entity.id
_entity.type
_entity.pdbx_description
1 polymer ?
#
loop_
_entity_poly.entity_id
_entity_poly.type
_entity_poly.pdbx_seq_one_letter_code
_entity_poly.pdbx_strand_id
1 'polypeptide(L)'
;MARVRRKSSNLGADIRGDTSAPAMSTMNEVSPIEPQAPKWDEVLQSQASASKPHTKRRKKSILRRFKDTCLKHTWVLPLLILVVLLALYAVNPTESNPMHSAIFLSYPQPPKYPGGPIMYGKGPKDITFVSFYIVVLSFTREFLMQRVIRPFAVYCGIRGRGKTARFMEQVYTAMYFSIFGPFGLYVMSRSDLWYFNTTAMFEGFPHREHEGLFKAFYLLEASYWAQQAIVLLLMLEKPRKDFKELVAHHIITLALIGLSYRFHFAHMGIAVYITHDISDFFLATSKTFNYLDLPITAPYFGFFVFMWIYLRHYLNLKILWAVLTEFRTVGPFELNWETQQYKCWISQYITFALLASLQAVNLFWLFLILRILKNYLFTSIKKDERSEDEDSEEEEVPAPEEDTYAAVASGVEKPTLNARSKENQTPQVLVNGEPVKSKN
;
A
#
# COMPACT_ATOMS: atom_id res chain seq x y z
N MET A 1 -10.91 37.69 -69.56
CA MET A 1 -10.68 36.23 -69.57
C MET A 1 -11.21 35.64 -68.28
N ALA A 2 -12.12 34.66 -68.39
CA ALA A 2 -12.72 33.98 -67.27
C ALA A 2 -11.70 33.13 -66.49
N ARG A 3 -11.76 33.17 -65.16
CA ARG A 3 -11.21 32.12 -64.30
C ARG A 3 -12.35 31.51 -63.49
N VAL A 4 -12.57 30.23 -63.72
CA VAL A 4 -13.68 29.44 -63.19
C VAL A 4 -13.46 29.10 -61.71
N ARG A 5 -14.59 29.12 -61.01
CA ARG A 5 -14.92 28.96 -59.59
C ARG A 5 -14.48 27.61 -58.98
N ARG A 6 -13.98 27.63 -57.74
CA ARG A 6 -14.30 26.60 -56.73
C ARG A 6 -14.94 27.30 -55.52
N LYS A 7 -16.11 26.80 -55.14
CA LYS A 7 -16.93 27.26 -54.02
C LYS A 7 -16.21 26.96 -52.70
N SER A 8 -15.96 27.97 -51.86
CA SER A 8 -15.80 27.77 -50.42
C SER A 8 -17.19 27.83 -49.80
N SER A 9 -17.67 26.70 -49.28
CA SER A 9 -18.93 26.60 -48.56
C SER A 9 -18.74 26.96 -47.10
N ASN A 10 -19.64 27.80 -46.61
CA ASN A 10 -19.96 28.03 -45.20
C ASN A 10 -19.91 26.74 -44.38
N LEU A 11 -19.20 26.78 -43.24
CA LEU A 11 -19.60 26.16 -41.97
C LEU A 11 -18.52 26.48 -40.93
N GLY A 12 -18.69 27.65 -40.29
CA GLY A 12 -18.37 27.77 -38.89
C GLY A 12 -19.41 26.94 -38.13
N ALA A 13 -18.97 25.82 -37.58
CA ALA A 13 -19.67 25.07 -36.56
C ALA A 13 -18.66 24.05 -36.03
N ASP A 14 -18.06 24.36 -34.88
CA ASP A 14 -17.45 23.35 -34.03
C ASP A 14 -18.48 22.23 -33.84
N ILE A 15 -18.11 21.03 -34.27
CA ILE A 15 -18.87 19.81 -34.05
C ILE A 15 -18.75 19.50 -32.55
N ARG A 16 -19.66 20.09 -31.78
CA ARG A 16 -20.05 19.59 -30.46
C ARG A 16 -20.59 18.18 -30.66
N GLY A 17 -19.72 17.20 -30.49
CA GLY A 17 -20.13 15.83 -30.26
C GLY A 17 -20.84 15.74 -28.91
N ASP A 18 -22.09 15.30 -28.95
CA ASP A 18 -22.92 14.99 -27.80
C ASP A 18 -22.18 14.14 -26.76
N THR A 19 -21.82 14.74 -25.63
CA THR A 19 -21.66 14.03 -24.36
C THR A 19 -22.72 14.54 -23.40
N SER A 20 -23.98 14.17 -23.65
CA SER A 20 -25.04 14.22 -22.64
C SER A 20 -24.82 13.10 -21.60
N ALA A 21 -23.68 13.17 -20.91
CA ALA A 21 -23.46 12.49 -19.63
C ALA A 21 -23.10 13.61 -18.64
N PRO A 22 -23.99 13.93 -17.68
CA PRO A 22 -23.66 14.96 -16.70
C PRO A 22 -22.45 14.51 -15.88
N ALA A 23 -21.51 15.43 -15.66
CA ALA A 23 -20.46 15.27 -14.67
C ALA A 23 -21.10 15.11 -13.28
N MET A 24 -20.58 14.21 -12.45
CA MET A 24 -21.13 13.89 -11.12
C MET A 24 -20.97 15.01 -10.07
N SER A 25 -20.79 16.28 -10.45
CA SER A 25 -20.65 17.39 -9.51
C SER A 25 -21.72 18.48 -9.61
N THR A 26 -22.79 18.30 -10.40
CA THR A 26 -23.85 19.33 -10.55
C THR A 26 -25.26 18.82 -10.32
N MET A 27 -25.44 17.69 -9.62
CA MET A 27 -26.76 17.21 -9.23
C MET A 27 -27.24 17.90 -7.95
N ASN A 28 -27.60 19.18 -8.06
CA ASN A 28 -28.54 19.87 -7.18
C ASN A 28 -28.94 21.20 -7.86
N GLU A 29 -29.75 21.10 -8.91
CA GLU A 29 -30.53 22.26 -9.34
C GLU A 29 -31.86 22.24 -8.58
N VAL A 30 -32.01 23.21 -7.68
CA VAL A 30 -33.29 23.57 -7.05
C VAL A 30 -34.14 24.25 -8.12
N SER A 31 -35.33 23.71 -8.40
CA SER A 31 -36.28 24.33 -9.32
C SER A 31 -36.69 25.74 -8.85
N PRO A 32 -36.90 26.71 -9.77
CA PRO A 32 -37.42 28.02 -9.39
C PRO A 32 -38.83 27.91 -8.81
N ILE A 33 -39.10 28.67 -7.75
CA ILE A 33 -40.43 28.77 -7.13
C ILE A 33 -41.28 29.69 -8.00
N GLU A 34 -42.32 29.15 -8.65
CA GLU A 34 -43.34 29.95 -9.34
C GLU A 34 -44.31 30.60 -8.33
N PRO A 35 -44.68 31.88 -8.50
CA PRO A 35 -45.49 32.63 -7.53
C PRO A 35 -47.01 32.42 -7.63
N GLN A 36 -47.50 31.33 -8.23
CA GLN A 36 -48.95 31.06 -8.30
C GLN A 36 -49.32 29.66 -7.83
N ALA A 37 -50.44 29.57 -7.10
CA ALA A 37 -50.95 28.32 -6.54
C ALA A 37 -51.30 27.34 -7.67
N PRO A 38 -50.98 26.03 -7.54
CA PRO A 38 -51.19 25.07 -8.60
C PRO A 38 -52.69 24.87 -8.86
N LYS A 39 -53.11 24.94 -10.13
CA LYS A 39 -54.44 24.47 -10.55
C LYS A 39 -54.47 22.94 -10.53
N TRP A 40 -54.84 22.38 -9.37
CA TRP A 40 -54.86 20.94 -9.13
C TRP A 40 -55.72 20.15 -10.12
N ASP A 41 -56.74 20.79 -10.71
CA ASP A 41 -57.65 20.14 -11.66
C ASP A 41 -56.99 19.80 -13.02
N GLU A 42 -56.06 20.63 -13.52
CA GLU A 42 -55.29 20.33 -14.74
C GLU A 42 -54.17 19.30 -14.50
N VAL A 43 -53.62 19.28 -13.28
CA VAL A 43 -52.60 18.30 -12.87
C VAL A 43 -53.21 16.91 -12.69
N LEU A 44 -54.43 16.81 -12.16
CA LEU A 44 -55.12 15.54 -12.00
C LEU A 44 -55.58 14.95 -13.35
N GLN A 45 -55.99 15.79 -14.30
CA GLN A 45 -56.36 15.34 -15.65
C GLN A 45 -55.15 14.88 -16.48
N SER A 46 -54.00 15.55 -16.36
CA SER A 46 -52.76 15.13 -17.03
C SER A 46 -52.16 13.86 -16.41
N GLN A 47 -52.31 13.64 -15.10
CA GLN A 47 -51.87 12.40 -14.43
C GLN A 47 -52.73 11.17 -14.78
N ALA A 48 -54.04 11.33 -15.04
CA ALA A 48 -54.90 10.23 -15.48
C ALA A 48 -54.56 9.73 -16.90
N SER A 49 -54.05 10.60 -17.77
CA SER A 49 -53.61 10.23 -19.14
C SER A 49 -52.16 9.76 -19.26
N ALA A 50 -51.34 9.94 -18.22
CA ALA A 50 -49.91 9.64 -18.25
C ALA A 50 -49.58 8.35 -17.48
N SER A 51 -50.12 7.22 -17.92
CA SER A 51 -49.52 5.92 -17.58
C SER A 51 -48.14 5.83 -18.23
N LYS A 52 -47.11 6.36 -17.54
CA LYS A 52 -45.72 6.19 -17.97
C LYS A 52 -45.45 4.70 -18.12
N PRO A 53 -44.99 4.22 -19.29
CA PRO A 53 -44.64 2.82 -19.41
C PRO A 53 -43.50 2.57 -18.43
N HIS A 54 -43.68 1.55 -17.59
CA HIS A 54 -42.69 1.02 -16.66
C HIS A 54 -41.30 1.09 -17.32
N THR A 55 -40.43 2.02 -16.89
CA THR A 55 -39.10 2.15 -17.46
C THR A 55 -38.40 0.81 -17.25
N LYS A 56 -38.28 0.02 -18.33
CA LYS A 56 -37.57 -1.25 -18.32
C LYS A 56 -36.17 -0.95 -17.82
N ARG A 57 -35.88 -1.28 -16.56
CA ARG A 57 -34.56 -1.16 -15.93
C ARG A 57 -33.57 -1.85 -16.87
N ARG A 58 -32.84 -1.05 -17.67
CA ARG A 58 -31.98 -1.55 -18.75
C ARG A 58 -31.05 -2.57 -18.12
N LYS A 59 -31.18 -3.86 -18.49
CA LYS A 59 -30.39 -4.94 -17.88
C LYS A 59 -28.92 -4.52 -17.94
N LYS A 60 -28.29 -4.26 -16.78
CA LYS A 60 -26.86 -3.91 -16.72
C LYS A 60 -26.08 -4.92 -17.57
N SER A 61 -25.29 -4.43 -18.52
CA SER A 61 -24.40 -5.27 -19.34
C SER A 61 -23.57 -6.18 -18.44
N ILE A 62 -23.35 -7.44 -18.88
CA ILE A 62 -22.57 -8.45 -18.15
C ILE A 62 -21.20 -7.87 -17.75
N LEU A 63 -20.57 -7.09 -18.64
CA LEU A 63 -19.30 -6.42 -18.38
C LEU A 63 -19.38 -5.40 -17.23
N ARG A 64 -20.47 -4.62 -17.16
CA ARG A 64 -20.67 -3.67 -16.05
C ARG A 64 -20.90 -4.39 -14.74
N ARG A 65 -21.65 -5.51 -14.73
CA ARG A 65 -21.83 -6.34 -13.54
C ARG A 65 -20.52 -6.95 -13.06
N PHE A 66 -19.71 -7.46 -14.00
CA PHE A 66 -18.39 -8.01 -13.70
C PHE A 66 -17.46 -6.93 -13.12
N LYS A 67 -17.40 -5.74 -13.75
CA LYS A 67 -16.64 -4.59 -13.22
C LYS A 67 -17.10 -4.20 -11.81
N ASP A 68 -18.41 -4.10 -11.59
CA ASP A 68 -18.99 -3.79 -10.27
C ASP A 68 -18.57 -4.86 -9.23
N THR A 69 -18.56 -6.15 -9.61
CA THR A 69 -18.12 -7.24 -8.74
C THR A 69 -16.62 -7.16 -8.42
N CYS A 70 -15.75 -6.91 -9.39
CA CYS A 70 -14.30 -6.77 -9.16
C CYS A 70 -13.96 -5.55 -8.30
N LEU A 71 -14.68 -4.43 -8.44
CA LEU A 71 -14.49 -3.25 -7.59
C LEU A 71 -14.98 -3.49 -6.16
N LYS A 72 -16.04 -4.28 -5.98
CA LYS A 72 -16.55 -4.65 -4.65
C LYS A 72 -15.67 -5.69 -3.96
N HIS A 73 -15.16 -6.64 -4.74
CA HIS A 73 -14.35 -7.77 -4.28
C HIS A 73 -13.01 -7.78 -5.03
N THR A 74 -12.05 -7.04 -4.49
CA THR A 74 -10.73 -6.81 -5.10
C THR A 74 -9.93 -8.11 -5.30
N TRP A 75 -10.19 -9.13 -4.48
CA TRP A 75 -9.60 -10.47 -4.62
C TRP A 75 -10.07 -11.27 -5.83
N VAL A 76 -11.20 -10.90 -6.47
CA VAL A 76 -11.76 -11.65 -7.60
C VAL A 76 -10.85 -11.61 -8.84
N LEU A 77 -10.23 -10.45 -9.12
CA LEU A 77 -9.38 -10.31 -10.29
C LEU A 77 -8.09 -11.13 -10.17
N PRO A 78 -7.30 -11.02 -9.08
CA PRO A 78 -6.15 -11.91 -8.86
C PRO A 78 -6.53 -13.39 -8.83
N LEU A 79 -7.68 -13.75 -8.23
CA LEU A 79 -8.17 -15.13 -8.22
C LEU A 79 -8.44 -15.65 -9.63
N LEU A 80 -9.10 -14.85 -10.48
CA LEU A 80 -9.38 -15.26 -11.86
C LEU A 80 -8.08 -15.50 -12.64
N ILE A 81 -7.10 -14.61 -12.50
CA ILE A 81 -5.79 -14.78 -13.11
C ILE A 81 -5.13 -16.07 -12.60
N LEU A 82 -5.15 -16.29 -11.29
CA LEU A 82 -4.58 -17.49 -10.67
C LEU A 82 -5.24 -18.78 -11.17
N VAL A 83 -6.58 -18.80 -11.25
CA VAL A 83 -7.34 -19.96 -11.76
C VAL A 83 -6.99 -20.22 -13.22
N VAL A 84 -6.86 -19.20 -14.06
CA VAL A 84 -6.44 -19.36 -15.46
C VAL A 84 -5.03 -19.95 -15.54
N LEU A 85 -4.07 -19.41 -14.78
CA LEU A 85 -2.69 -19.91 -14.79
C LEU A 85 -2.60 -21.37 -14.30
N LEU A 86 -3.34 -21.71 -13.24
CA LEU A 86 -3.41 -23.09 -12.73
C LEU A 86 -4.13 -24.03 -13.69
N ALA A 87 -5.18 -23.58 -14.38
CA ALA A 87 -5.85 -24.36 -15.41
C ALA A 87 -4.93 -24.64 -16.60
N LEU A 88 -4.14 -23.66 -17.04
CA LEU A 88 -3.12 -23.84 -18.09
C LEU A 88 -2.06 -24.86 -17.69
N TYR A 89 -1.69 -24.91 -16.40
CA TYR A 89 -0.82 -25.97 -15.89
C TYR A 89 -1.53 -27.35 -15.90
N ALA A 90 -2.78 -27.40 -15.44
CA ALA A 90 -3.55 -28.64 -15.33
C ALA A 90 -3.83 -29.34 -16.68
N VAL A 91 -3.83 -28.60 -17.80
CA VAL A 91 -3.96 -29.19 -19.15
C VAL A 91 -2.79 -30.13 -19.47
N ASN A 92 -1.59 -29.83 -19.01
CA ASN A 92 -0.41 -30.68 -19.18
C ASN A 92 0.50 -30.53 -17.95
N PRO A 93 0.28 -31.31 -16.88
CA PRO A 93 1.01 -31.19 -15.62
C PRO A 93 2.37 -31.89 -15.71
N THR A 94 3.21 -31.46 -16.64
CA THR A 94 4.57 -31.98 -16.84
C THR A 94 5.59 -30.84 -16.84
N GLU A 95 6.87 -31.17 -16.68
CA GLU A 95 7.97 -30.19 -16.73
C GLU A 95 8.08 -29.47 -18.09
N SER A 96 7.45 -30.03 -19.13
CA SER A 96 7.38 -29.41 -20.46
C SER A 96 6.46 -28.18 -20.51
N ASN A 97 5.57 -28.02 -19.53
CA ASN A 97 4.64 -26.90 -19.48
C ASN A 97 5.37 -25.61 -19.08
N PRO A 98 5.19 -24.49 -19.81
CA PRO A 98 5.73 -23.20 -19.42
C PRO A 98 5.33 -22.74 -18.01
N MET A 99 4.16 -23.17 -17.52
CA MET A 99 3.68 -22.85 -16.16
C MET A 99 4.39 -23.66 -15.08
N HIS A 100 5.10 -24.74 -15.43
CA HIS A 100 5.86 -25.52 -14.45
C HIS A 100 6.93 -24.65 -13.77
N SER A 101 7.64 -23.82 -14.52
CA SER A 101 8.67 -22.92 -13.96
C SER A 101 8.11 -21.74 -13.16
N ALA A 102 6.82 -21.46 -13.32
CA ALA A 102 6.11 -20.46 -12.54
C ALA A 102 5.68 -21.00 -11.17
N ILE A 103 5.33 -22.28 -11.09
CA ILE A 103 4.82 -22.92 -9.86
C ILE A 103 5.96 -23.54 -9.05
N PHE A 104 6.94 -24.16 -9.71
CA PHE A 104 8.03 -24.90 -9.07
C PHE A 104 9.39 -24.26 -9.32
N LEU A 105 10.32 -24.49 -8.39
CA LEU A 105 11.70 -24.03 -8.53
C LEU A 105 12.34 -24.61 -9.80
N SER A 106 13.01 -23.74 -10.55
CA SER A 106 13.74 -24.11 -11.76
C SER A 106 15.22 -24.37 -11.49
N TYR A 107 15.87 -25.09 -12.41
CA TYR A 107 17.32 -25.38 -12.42
C TYR A 107 17.82 -26.29 -11.29
N PRO A 108 17.24 -27.49 -11.09
CA PRO A 108 17.80 -28.46 -10.15
C PRO A 108 19.20 -28.90 -10.60
N GLN A 109 20.10 -29.04 -9.63
CA GLN A 109 21.48 -29.50 -9.77
C GLN A 109 21.71 -30.70 -8.85
N PRO A 110 22.63 -31.61 -9.20
CA PRO A 110 22.93 -32.76 -8.36
C PRO A 110 23.46 -32.32 -6.99
N PRO A 111 23.18 -33.08 -5.92
CA PRO A 111 23.74 -32.81 -4.59
C PRO A 111 25.26 -32.74 -4.61
N LYS A 112 25.85 -31.88 -3.77
CA LYS A 112 27.31 -31.73 -3.66
C LYS A 112 28.00 -32.96 -3.06
N TYR A 113 27.28 -33.75 -2.26
CA TYR A 113 27.76 -34.98 -1.65
C TYR A 113 26.66 -36.05 -1.68
N PRO A 114 27.01 -37.35 -1.67
CA PRO A 114 26.03 -38.44 -1.66
C PRO A 114 25.06 -38.32 -0.48
N GLY A 115 23.75 -38.30 -0.75
CA GLY A 115 22.70 -38.13 0.27
C GLY A 115 22.45 -36.68 0.71
N GLY A 116 23.13 -35.70 0.11
CA GLY A 116 22.89 -34.28 0.38
C GLY A 116 21.60 -33.72 -0.26
N PRO A 117 21.20 -32.50 0.12
CA PRO A 117 20.03 -31.85 -0.46
C PRO A 117 20.23 -31.51 -1.94
N ILE A 118 19.12 -31.46 -2.69
CA ILE A 118 19.12 -30.98 -4.08
C ILE A 118 19.46 -29.49 -4.08
N MET A 119 20.43 -29.13 -4.90
CA MET A 119 20.87 -27.75 -5.09
C MET A 119 20.13 -27.14 -6.29
N TYR A 120 19.99 -25.82 -6.29
CA TYR A 120 19.34 -25.09 -7.37
C TYR A 120 20.23 -23.95 -7.85
N GLY A 121 20.46 -23.89 -9.16
CA GLY A 121 21.09 -22.76 -9.82
C GLY A 121 20.12 -21.60 -10.03
N LYS A 122 20.51 -20.62 -10.84
CA LYS A 122 19.67 -19.46 -11.18
C LYS A 122 19.51 -19.28 -12.69
N GLY A 123 18.42 -18.65 -13.11
CA GLY A 123 18.21 -18.30 -14.51
C GLY A 123 16.89 -17.55 -14.78
N PRO A 124 16.60 -17.21 -16.04
CA PRO A 124 15.45 -16.37 -16.40
C PRO A 124 14.09 -16.97 -16.01
N LYS A 125 13.99 -18.30 -15.88
CA LYS A 125 12.76 -18.97 -15.40
C LYS A 125 12.38 -18.54 -13.98
N ASP A 126 13.32 -18.07 -13.17
CA ASP A 126 13.03 -17.57 -11.82
C ASP A 126 12.17 -16.29 -11.85
N ILE A 127 12.20 -15.52 -12.95
CA ILE A 127 11.29 -14.38 -13.15
C ILE A 127 9.84 -14.85 -13.30
N THR A 128 9.63 -16.01 -13.96
CA THR A 128 8.28 -16.59 -14.11
C THR A 128 7.74 -17.06 -12.77
N PHE A 129 8.60 -17.64 -11.92
CA PHE A 129 8.27 -17.99 -10.54
C PHE A 129 7.86 -16.75 -9.74
N VAL A 130 8.70 -15.70 -9.75
CA VAL A 130 8.41 -14.45 -9.04
C VAL A 130 7.10 -13.82 -9.52
N SER A 131 6.86 -13.80 -10.83
CA SER A 131 5.64 -13.22 -11.43
C SER A 131 4.38 -13.97 -11.01
N PHE A 132 4.44 -15.31 -10.95
CA PHE A 132 3.32 -16.12 -10.49
C PHE A 132 3.03 -15.88 -9.01
N TYR A 133 4.05 -15.85 -8.17
CA TYR A 133 3.87 -15.61 -6.74
C TYR A 133 3.44 -14.16 -6.42
N ILE A 134 3.73 -13.17 -7.26
CA ILE A 134 3.11 -11.83 -7.16
C ILE A 134 1.58 -11.92 -7.28
N VAL A 135 1.06 -12.75 -8.20
CA VAL A 135 -0.39 -12.95 -8.36
C VAL A 135 -0.97 -13.69 -7.15
N VAL A 136 -0.29 -14.74 -6.68
CA VAL A 136 -0.69 -15.50 -5.49
C VAL A 136 -0.75 -14.59 -4.25
N LEU A 137 0.26 -13.75 -4.04
CA LEU A 137 0.33 -12.82 -2.91
C LEU A 137 -0.71 -11.72 -3.05
N SER A 138 -0.97 -11.20 -4.26
CA SER A 138 -2.04 -10.22 -4.50
C SER A 138 -3.42 -10.79 -4.18
N PHE A 139 -3.70 -12.04 -4.59
CA PHE A 139 -4.93 -12.74 -4.20
C PHE A 139 -5.01 -12.92 -2.69
N THR A 140 -3.95 -13.45 -2.08
CA THR A 140 -3.90 -13.76 -0.65
C THR A 140 -4.11 -12.51 0.19
N ARG A 141 -3.44 -11.40 -0.13
CA ARG A 141 -3.60 -10.09 0.50
C ARG A 141 -5.05 -9.63 0.47
N GLU A 142 -5.63 -9.50 -0.72
CA GLU A 142 -6.99 -8.99 -0.87
C GLU A 142 -8.03 -9.92 -0.23
N PHE A 143 -7.82 -11.23 -0.32
CA PHE A 143 -8.71 -12.22 0.28
C PHE A 143 -8.67 -12.12 1.81
N LEU A 144 -7.48 -12.15 2.42
CA LEU A 144 -7.32 -12.04 3.86
C LEU A 144 -7.85 -10.71 4.38
N MET A 145 -7.49 -9.59 3.75
CA MET A 145 -7.99 -8.26 4.15
C MET A 145 -9.53 -8.20 4.11
N GLN A 146 -10.17 -8.63 3.01
CA GLN A 146 -11.63 -8.50 2.90
C GLN A 146 -12.43 -9.56 3.67
N ARG A 147 -11.95 -10.81 3.73
CA ARG A 147 -12.73 -11.96 4.23
C ARG A 147 -12.38 -12.36 5.66
N VAL A 148 -11.17 -12.08 6.11
CA VAL A 148 -10.70 -12.50 7.44
C VAL A 148 -10.54 -11.28 8.35
N ILE A 149 -9.74 -10.30 7.92
CA ILE A 149 -9.35 -9.17 8.77
C ILE A 149 -10.46 -8.14 8.88
N ARG A 150 -11.18 -7.82 7.80
CA ARG A 150 -12.28 -6.84 7.87
C ARG A 150 -13.40 -7.23 8.85
N PRO A 151 -13.93 -8.48 8.84
CA PRO A 151 -14.89 -8.89 9.86
C PRO A 151 -14.32 -8.82 11.28
N PHE A 152 -13.05 -9.19 11.45
CA PHE A 152 -12.35 -9.08 12.74
C PHE A 152 -12.24 -7.62 13.22
N ALA A 153 -11.90 -6.69 12.33
CA ALA A 153 -11.84 -5.26 12.65
C ALA A 153 -13.20 -4.72 13.14
N VAL A 154 -14.29 -5.14 12.50
CA VAL A 154 -15.65 -4.78 12.91
C VAL A 154 -16.00 -5.40 14.26
N TYR A 155 -15.62 -6.66 14.49
CA TYR A 155 -15.81 -7.34 15.77
C TYR A 155 -15.05 -6.63 16.91
N CYS A 156 -13.85 -6.13 16.65
CA CYS A 156 -13.07 -5.32 17.59
C CYS A 156 -13.59 -3.88 17.76
N GLY A 157 -14.67 -3.50 17.06
CA GLY A 157 -15.28 -2.18 17.20
C GLY A 157 -14.54 -1.04 16.49
N ILE A 158 -13.63 -1.34 15.56
CA ILE A 158 -12.92 -0.32 14.78
C ILE A 158 -13.90 0.33 13.81
N ARG A 159 -14.12 1.64 13.99
CA ARG A 159 -14.98 2.48 13.15
C ARG A 159 -14.12 3.38 12.25
N GLY A 160 -14.74 3.90 11.19
CA GLY A 160 -14.06 4.74 10.20
C GLY A 160 -13.44 3.94 9.05
N ARG A 161 -13.70 4.35 7.80
CA ARG A 161 -13.24 3.63 6.60
C ARG A 161 -11.72 3.69 6.46
N GLY A 162 -11.11 4.84 6.76
CA GLY A 162 -9.66 5.05 6.71
C GLY A 162 -8.92 4.23 7.78
N LYS A 163 -9.31 4.39 9.05
CA LYS A 163 -8.76 3.64 10.19
C LYS A 163 -8.89 2.13 10.00
N THR A 164 -10.04 1.63 9.53
CA THR A 164 -10.23 0.20 9.22
C THR A 164 -9.27 -0.26 8.12
N ALA A 165 -9.07 0.52 7.06
CA ALA A 165 -8.13 0.17 6.00
C ALA A 165 -6.68 0.06 6.51
N ARG A 166 -6.24 1.03 7.32
CA ARG A 166 -4.90 1.02 7.92
C ARG A 166 -4.69 -0.13 8.90
N PHE A 167 -5.69 -0.40 9.74
CA PHE A 167 -5.68 -1.56 10.61
C PHE A 167 -5.53 -2.86 9.80
N MET A 168 -6.32 -3.02 8.73
CA MET A 168 -6.22 -4.20 7.88
C MET A 168 -4.83 -4.35 7.22
N GLU A 169 -4.22 -3.25 6.77
CA GLU A 169 -2.85 -3.24 6.24
C GLU A 169 -1.86 -3.76 7.30
N GLN A 170 -1.90 -3.23 8.52
CA GLN A 170 -0.97 -3.64 9.58
C GLN A 170 -1.16 -5.11 10.00
N VAL A 171 -2.41 -5.56 10.16
CA VAL A 171 -2.68 -6.95 10.52
C VAL A 171 -2.23 -7.91 9.43
N TYR A 172 -2.45 -7.58 8.15
CA TYR A 172 -1.95 -8.41 7.04
C TYR A 172 -0.43 -8.52 7.07
N THR A 173 0.27 -7.40 7.25
CA THR A 173 1.73 -7.37 7.37
C THR A 173 2.22 -8.22 8.55
N ALA A 174 1.56 -8.12 9.70
CA ALA A 174 1.87 -8.94 10.88
C ALA A 174 1.64 -10.45 10.61
N MET A 175 0.54 -10.82 9.95
CA MET A 175 0.26 -12.21 9.56
C MET A 175 1.35 -12.75 8.61
N TYR A 176 1.72 -11.99 7.58
CA TYR A 176 2.74 -12.41 6.62
C TYR A 176 4.09 -12.65 7.31
N PHE A 177 4.59 -11.66 8.06
CA PHE A 177 5.90 -11.78 8.71
C PHE A 177 5.92 -12.72 9.91
N SER A 178 4.76 -13.03 10.52
CA SER A 178 4.68 -14.10 11.52
C SER A 178 5.02 -15.49 10.97
N ILE A 179 4.87 -15.70 9.66
CA ILE A 179 5.20 -16.94 8.96
C ILE A 179 6.59 -16.83 8.34
N PHE A 180 6.85 -15.77 7.57
CA PHE A 180 8.09 -15.60 6.81
C PHE A 180 9.29 -15.27 7.69
N GLY A 181 9.12 -14.56 8.81
CA GLY A 181 10.21 -14.27 9.76
C GLY A 181 10.84 -15.54 10.34
N PRO A 182 10.06 -16.42 11.01
CA PRO A 182 10.55 -17.71 11.50
C PRO A 182 11.05 -18.62 10.37
N PHE A 183 10.39 -18.64 9.21
CA PHE A 183 10.84 -19.41 8.07
C PHE A 183 12.22 -18.95 7.56
N GLY A 184 12.46 -17.63 7.50
CA GLY A 184 13.76 -17.05 7.16
C GLY A 184 14.85 -17.44 8.15
N LEU A 185 14.57 -17.39 9.46
CA LEU A 185 15.50 -17.86 10.49
C LEU A 185 15.82 -19.36 10.36
N TYR A 186 14.81 -20.18 10.04
CA TYR A 186 15.00 -21.60 9.76
C TYR A 186 15.86 -21.83 8.51
N VAL A 187 15.67 -21.06 7.45
CA VAL A 187 16.54 -21.13 6.25
C VAL A 187 17.96 -20.72 6.58
N MET A 188 18.15 -19.65 7.36
CA MET A 188 19.47 -19.19 7.78
C MET A 188 20.19 -20.21 8.65
N SER A 189 19.50 -20.90 9.57
CA SER A 189 20.10 -21.91 10.46
C SER A 189 20.65 -23.13 9.74
N ARG A 190 20.18 -23.37 8.51
CA ARG A 190 20.65 -24.44 7.64
C ARG A 190 21.86 -24.06 6.79
N SER A 191 22.34 -22.83 6.92
CA SER A 191 23.50 -22.31 6.19
C SER A 191 24.55 -21.79 7.17
N ASP A 192 25.77 -21.57 6.67
CA ASP A 192 26.88 -21.03 7.48
C ASP A 192 26.66 -19.56 7.93
N LEU A 193 25.54 -18.96 7.51
CA LEU A 193 25.08 -17.62 7.90
C LEU A 193 24.43 -17.56 9.27
N TRP A 194 24.28 -18.68 9.99
CA TRP A 194 23.57 -18.70 11.27
C TRP A 194 24.04 -17.56 12.18
N TYR A 195 23.05 -16.84 12.71
CA TYR A 195 23.26 -15.66 13.55
C TYR A 195 24.11 -14.56 12.92
N PHE A 196 23.86 -14.29 11.63
CA PHE A 196 24.47 -13.20 10.87
C PHE A 196 26.01 -13.28 10.85
N ASN A 197 26.55 -14.48 10.60
CA ASN A 197 27.98 -14.67 10.35
C ASN A 197 28.37 -13.97 9.04
N THR A 198 29.16 -12.89 9.14
CA THR A 198 29.53 -12.05 8.00
C THR A 198 30.57 -12.70 7.11
N THR A 199 31.49 -13.48 7.68
CA THR A 199 32.52 -14.19 6.91
C THR A 199 31.90 -15.14 5.89
N ALA A 200 30.84 -15.85 6.30
CA ALA A 200 30.10 -16.78 5.43
C ALA A 200 29.39 -16.08 4.24
N MET A 201 29.19 -14.75 4.28
CA MET A 201 28.66 -13.99 3.15
C MET A 201 29.66 -13.88 1.99
N PHE A 202 30.96 -14.07 2.27
CA PHE A 202 32.06 -13.91 1.30
C PHE A 202 32.84 -15.21 1.08
N GLU A 203 32.87 -16.09 2.07
CA GLU A 203 33.52 -17.39 1.99
C GLU A 203 32.86 -18.27 0.92
N GLY A 204 33.68 -18.90 0.07
CA GLY A 204 33.18 -19.73 -1.03
C GLY A 204 32.47 -18.97 -2.16
N PHE A 205 32.58 -17.63 -2.21
CA PHE A 205 32.01 -16.82 -3.28
C PHE A 205 32.72 -17.09 -4.64
N PRO A 206 32.00 -17.27 -5.76
CA PRO A 206 30.57 -17.01 -5.95
C PRO A 206 29.64 -18.16 -5.54
N HIS A 207 28.59 -17.83 -4.78
CA HIS A 207 27.54 -18.76 -4.40
C HIS A 207 26.54 -18.98 -5.54
N ARG A 208 26.88 -19.84 -6.49
CA ARG A 208 26.07 -20.05 -7.70
C ARG A 208 24.82 -20.90 -7.48
N GLU A 209 24.85 -21.70 -6.43
CA GLU A 209 23.84 -22.70 -6.13
C GLU A 209 23.41 -22.59 -4.67
N HIS A 210 22.12 -22.78 -4.44
CA HIS A 210 21.52 -22.74 -3.12
C HIS A 210 20.64 -23.96 -2.89
N GLU A 211 20.45 -24.33 -1.64
CA GLU A 211 19.44 -25.33 -1.29
C GLU A 211 18.04 -24.86 -1.72
N GLY A 212 17.15 -25.80 -2.06
CA GLY A 212 15.78 -25.51 -2.48
C GLY A 212 15.03 -24.57 -1.53
N LEU A 213 15.11 -24.77 -0.21
CA LEU A 213 14.44 -23.89 0.76
C LEU A 213 15.02 -22.46 0.75
N PHE A 214 16.33 -22.33 0.62
CA PHE A 214 17.00 -21.04 0.52
C PHE A 214 16.54 -20.29 -0.74
N LYS A 215 16.55 -20.97 -1.89
CA LYS A 215 16.12 -20.39 -3.15
C LYS A 215 14.63 -20.03 -3.12
N ALA A 216 13.78 -20.91 -2.60
CA ALA A 216 12.35 -20.65 -2.46
C ALA A 216 12.08 -19.43 -1.59
N PHE A 217 12.67 -19.37 -0.39
CA PHE A 217 12.51 -18.22 0.51
C PHE A 217 12.93 -16.92 -0.18
N TYR A 218 14.11 -16.91 -0.80
CA TYR A 218 14.63 -15.72 -1.47
C TYR A 218 13.71 -15.23 -2.61
N LEU A 219 13.21 -16.14 -3.46
CA LEU A 219 12.33 -15.78 -4.57
C LEU A 219 10.92 -15.40 -4.10
N LEU A 220 10.41 -16.03 -3.04
CA LEU A 220 9.13 -15.65 -2.44
C LEU A 220 9.19 -14.26 -1.81
N GLU A 221 10.27 -13.94 -1.09
CA GLU A 221 10.51 -12.58 -0.59
C GLU A 221 10.63 -11.59 -1.74
N ALA A 222 11.38 -11.91 -2.80
CA ALA A 222 11.43 -11.07 -3.99
C ALA A 222 10.04 -10.81 -4.59
N SER A 223 9.16 -11.82 -4.58
CA SER A 223 7.77 -11.71 -5.04
C SER A 223 6.94 -10.80 -4.15
N TYR A 224 7.10 -10.89 -2.83
CA TYR A 224 6.41 -10.05 -1.87
C TYR A 224 6.81 -8.58 -2.01
N TRP A 225 8.11 -8.29 -2.04
CA TRP A 225 8.59 -6.91 -2.19
C TRP A 225 8.25 -6.31 -3.56
N ALA A 226 8.24 -7.12 -4.63
CA ALA A 226 7.75 -6.68 -5.93
C ALA A 226 6.24 -6.42 -5.92
N GLN A 227 5.45 -7.27 -5.26
CA GLN A 227 4.01 -7.09 -5.09
C GLN A 227 3.71 -5.81 -4.30
N GLN A 228 4.43 -5.56 -3.21
CA GLN A 228 4.27 -4.34 -2.41
C GLN A 228 4.65 -3.07 -3.21
N ALA A 229 5.70 -3.15 -4.03
CA ALA A 229 6.05 -2.06 -4.94
C ALA A 229 4.95 -1.77 -5.97
N ILE A 230 4.28 -2.81 -6.52
CA ILE A 230 3.14 -2.63 -7.44
C ILE A 230 1.98 -1.94 -6.72
N VAL A 231 1.66 -2.35 -5.49
CA VAL A 231 0.63 -1.70 -4.66
C VAL A 231 0.93 -0.22 -4.45
N LEU A 232 2.19 0.12 -4.17
CA LEU A 232 2.65 1.49 -3.98
C LEU A 232 2.58 2.32 -5.27
N LEU A 233 3.08 1.78 -6.39
CA LEU A 233 3.14 2.46 -7.69
C LEU A 233 1.75 2.73 -8.28
N LEU A 234 0.82 1.79 -8.09
CA LEU A 234 -0.57 1.94 -8.53
C LEU A 234 -1.41 2.78 -7.55
N MET A 235 -0.81 3.30 -6.47
CA MET A 235 -1.48 4.07 -5.41
C MET A 235 -2.74 3.38 -4.89
N LEU A 236 -2.68 2.05 -4.73
CA LEU A 236 -3.81 1.29 -4.19
C LEU A 236 -4.00 1.55 -2.69
N GLU A 237 -2.98 2.09 -2.03
CA GLU A 237 -3.01 2.58 -0.66
C GLU A 237 -2.96 4.12 -0.65
N LYS A 238 -3.70 4.76 0.26
CA LYS A 238 -3.65 6.22 0.44
C LYS A 238 -2.20 6.64 0.75
N PRO A 239 -1.61 7.61 0.04
CA PRO A 239 -0.26 8.09 0.33
C PRO A 239 -0.14 8.53 1.80
N ARG A 240 1.03 8.27 2.39
CA ARG A 240 1.36 8.65 3.76
C ARG A 240 2.24 9.91 3.75
N LYS A 241 2.39 10.59 4.88
CA LYS A 241 3.29 11.77 5.02
C LYS A 241 4.75 11.44 4.64
N ASP A 242 5.17 10.18 4.78
CA ASP A 242 6.49 9.63 4.43
C ASP A 242 6.53 8.92 3.06
N PHE A 243 5.63 9.28 2.14
CA PHE A 243 5.50 8.58 0.84
C PHE A 243 6.77 8.66 -0.01
N LYS A 244 7.49 9.79 -0.02
CA LYS A 244 8.70 9.95 -0.85
C LYS A 244 9.82 9.04 -0.37
N GLU A 245 10.01 8.96 0.94
CA GLU A 245 10.98 8.10 1.61
C GLU A 245 10.61 6.63 1.42
N LEU A 246 9.32 6.30 1.48
CA LEU A 246 8.82 4.95 1.19
C LEU A 246 9.07 4.55 -0.27
N VAL A 247 8.89 5.45 -1.25
CA VAL A 247 9.23 5.18 -2.65
C VAL A 247 10.73 5.00 -2.84
N ALA A 248 11.55 5.88 -2.25
CA ALA A 248 13.01 5.75 -2.29
C ALA A 248 13.47 4.42 -1.70
N HIS A 249 12.90 4.01 -0.56
CA HIS A 249 13.13 2.69 0.02
C HIS A 249 12.83 1.55 -0.96
N HIS A 250 11.67 1.55 -1.62
CA HIS A 250 11.31 0.48 -2.56
C HIS A 250 12.25 0.43 -3.78
N ILE A 251 12.73 1.57 -4.26
CA ILE A 251 13.74 1.60 -5.32
C ILE A 251 15.04 0.95 -4.83
N ILE A 252 15.51 1.30 -3.63
CA ILE A 252 16.74 0.76 -3.05
C ILE A 252 16.60 -0.75 -2.78
N THR A 253 15.49 -1.19 -2.18
CA THR A 253 15.29 -2.60 -1.84
C THR A 253 15.15 -3.47 -3.09
N LEU A 254 14.37 -3.06 -4.09
CA LEU A 254 14.28 -3.80 -5.35
C LEU A 254 15.62 -3.86 -6.09
N ALA A 255 16.42 -2.79 -6.04
CA ALA A 255 17.77 -2.80 -6.57
C ALA A 255 18.68 -3.78 -5.81
N LEU A 256 18.64 -3.79 -4.47
CA LEU A 256 19.38 -4.74 -3.64
C LEU A 256 19.00 -6.19 -3.95
N ILE A 257 17.71 -6.50 -4.04
CA ILE A 257 17.19 -7.83 -4.35
C ILE A 257 17.66 -8.27 -5.75
N GLY A 258 17.41 -7.44 -6.76
CA GLY A 258 17.76 -7.76 -8.15
C GLY A 258 19.26 -7.94 -8.35
N LEU A 259 20.07 -7.02 -7.82
CA LEU A 259 21.53 -7.06 -7.97
C LEU A 259 22.16 -8.17 -7.15
N SER A 260 21.70 -8.40 -5.91
CA SER A 260 22.27 -9.48 -5.09
C SER A 260 21.94 -10.85 -5.66
N TYR A 261 20.75 -11.07 -6.21
CA TYR A 261 20.44 -12.30 -6.95
C TYR A 261 21.25 -12.41 -8.25
N ARG A 262 21.34 -11.34 -9.04
CA ARG A 262 22.06 -11.34 -10.34
C ARG A 262 23.56 -11.58 -10.18
N PHE A 263 24.18 -11.09 -9.12
CA PHE A 263 25.62 -11.14 -8.89
C PHE A 263 26.06 -12.10 -7.76
N HIS A 264 25.20 -13.03 -7.35
CA HIS A 264 25.53 -14.11 -6.37
C HIS A 264 25.76 -13.64 -4.93
N PHE A 265 25.27 -12.47 -4.55
CA PHE A 265 25.30 -11.95 -3.18
C PHE A 265 24.06 -12.34 -2.36
N ALA A 266 23.39 -13.45 -2.70
CA ALA A 266 22.13 -13.86 -2.09
C ALA A 266 22.26 -14.15 -0.57
N HIS A 267 23.44 -14.60 -0.11
CA HIS A 267 23.72 -14.81 1.31
C HIS A 267 23.56 -13.55 2.14
N MET A 268 24.12 -12.43 1.66
CA MET A 268 23.92 -11.11 2.26
C MET A 268 22.46 -10.65 2.12
N GLY A 269 21.82 -10.94 0.98
CA GLY A 269 20.41 -10.63 0.76
C GLY A 269 19.47 -11.30 1.78
N ILE A 270 19.66 -12.58 2.11
CA ILE A 270 18.87 -13.27 3.14
C ILE A 270 19.05 -12.63 4.51
N ALA A 271 20.28 -12.26 4.88
CA ALA A 271 20.52 -11.55 6.13
C ALA A 271 19.75 -10.23 6.19
N VAL A 272 19.74 -9.46 5.10
CA VAL A 272 18.95 -8.21 5.02
C VAL A 272 17.45 -8.50 5.13
N TYR A 273 16.90 -9.48 4.38
CA TYR A 273 15.49 -9.86 4.48
C TYR A 273 15.07 -10.17 5.91
N ILE A 274 15.78 -11.08 6.58
CA ILE A 274 15.41 -11.53 7.93
C ILE A 274 15.40 -10.37 8.94
N THR A 275 16.41 -9.49 8.90
CA THR A 275 16.42 -8.33 9.80
C THR A 275 15.23 -7.40 9.55
N HIS A 276 14.85 -7.23 8.28
CA HIS A 276 13.77 -6.35 7.87
C HIS A 276 12.41 -6.95 8.26
N ASP A 277 12.16 -8.20 7.89
CA ASP A 277 10.88 -8.89 8.11
C ASP A 277 10.54 -9.01 9.60
N ILE A 278 11.51 -9.41 10.43
CA ILE A 278 11.31 -9.54 11.89
C ILE A 278 11.03 -8.17 12.52
N SER A 279 11.74 -7.12 12.09
CA SER A 279 11.50 -5.78 12.62
C SER A 279 10.15 -5.21 12.18
N ASP A 280 9.70 -5.51 10.95
CA ASP A 280 8.44 -5.05 10.40
C ASP A 280 7.26 -5.80 11.02
N PHE A 281 7.46 -7.06 11.43
CA PHE A 281 6.51 -7.77 12.29
C PHE A 281 6.26 -6.97 13.59
N PHE A 282 7.31 -6.61 14.33
CA PHE A 282 7.18 -5.85 15.59
C PHE A 282 6.58 -4.45 15.37
N LEU A 283 6.90 -3.79 14.26
CA LEU A 283 6.28 -2.52 13.87
C LEU A 283 4.77 -2.70 13.66
N ALA A 284 4.37 -3.67 12.83
CA ALA A 284 2.99 -3.89 12.43
C ALA A 284 2.10 -4.32 13.63
N THR A 285 2.62 -5.19 14.49
CA THR A 285 1.93 -5.60 15.72
C THR A 285 1.83 -4.47 16.73
N SER A 286 2.85 -3.61 16.86
CA SER A 286 2.78 -2.45 17.77
C SER A 286 1.66 -1.49 17.39
N LYS A 287 1.49 -1.23 16.09
CA LYS A 287 0.37 -0.45 15.56
C LYS A 287 -0.96 -1.16 15.74
N THR A 288 -1.00 -2.46 15.50
CA THR A 288 -2.22 -3.28 15.73
C THR A 288 -2.69 -3.19 17.17
N PHE A 289 -1.77 -3.25 18.15
CA PHE A 289 -2.11 -3.10 19.57
C PHE A 289 -2.60 -1.69 19.91
N ASN A 290 -2.01 -0.67 19.29
CA ASN A 290 -2.48 0.70 19.42
C ASN A 290 -3.91 0.87 18.87
N TYR A 291 -4.22 0.32 17.70
CA TYR A 291 -5.58 0.36 17.13
C TYR A 291 -6.64 -0.34 17.99
N LEU A 292 -6.23 -1.36 18.74
CA LEU A 292 -7.10 -2.12 19.64
C LEU A 292 -7.12 -1.56 21.07
N ASP A 293 -6.44 -0.44 21.32
CA ASP A 293 -6.34 0.21 22.63
C ASP A 293 -5.89 -0.76 23.76
N LEU A 294 -5.01 -1.72 23.45
CA LEU A 294 -4.57 -2.71 24.42
C LEU A 294 -3.66 -2.10 25.51
N PRO A 295 -3.73 -2.55 26.77
CA PRO A 295 -2.92 -2.02 27.86
C PRO A 295 -1.41 -2.29 27.66
N ILE A 296 -1.06 -3.33 26.90
CA ILE A 296 0.34 -3.70 26.59
C ILE A 296 0.99 -2.81 25.52
N THR A 297 0.25 -1.86 24.92
CA THR A 297 0.74 -1.05 23.79
C THR A 297 2.03 -0.30 24.14
N ALA A 298 2.12 0.32 25.33
CA ALA A 298 3.30 1.07 25.77
C ALA A 298 4.57 0.20 25.91
N PRO A 299 4.56 -0.85 26.77
CA PRO A 299 5.75 -1.69 26.93
C PRO A 299 6.12 -2.41 25.62
N TYR A 300 5.13 -2.80 24.81
CA TYR A 300 5.38 -3.42 23.52
C TYR A 300 6.01 -2.45 22.52
N PHE A 301 5.58 -1.19 22.50
CA PHE A 301 6.20 -0.17 21.65
C PHE A 301 7.68 0.05 22.04
N GLY A 302 7.99 0.14 23.33
CA GLY A 302 9.39 0.21 23.81
C GLY A 302 10.23 -1.00 23.39
N PHE A 303 9.67 -2.21 23.49
CA PHE A 303 10.30 -3.43 23.01
C PHE A 303 10.52 -3.43 21.49
N PHE A 304 9.54 -2.95 20.73
CA PHE A 304 9.66 -2.74 19.29
C PHE A 304 10.83 -1.80 18.95
N VAL A 305 10.99 -0.67 19.66
CA VAL A 305 12.10 0.26 19.42
C VAL A 305 13.45 -0.44 19.65
N PHE A 306 13.58 -1.23 20.71
CA PHE A 306 14.79 -2.03 20.94
C PHE A 306 15.06 -3.00 19.79
N MET A 307 14.05 -3.77 19.36
CA MET A 307 14.17 -4.72 18.26
C MET A 307 14.52 -4.02 16.94
N TRP A 308 13.92 -2.85 16.66
CA TRP A 308 14.24 -2.04 15.49
C TRP A 308 15.71 -1.63 15.49
N ILE A 309 16.23 -1.12 16.62
CA ILE A 309 17.63 -0.69 16.72
C ILE A 309 18.58 -1.87 16.50
N TYR A 310 18.31 -3.01 17.15
CA TYR A 310 19.16 -4.19 17.02
C TYR A 310 19.16 -4.74 15.58
N LEU A 311 17.96 -4.97 15.00
CA LEU A 311 17.82 -5.62 13.71
C LEU A 311 18.21 -4.69 12.55
N ARG A 312 17.73 -3.45 12.55
CA ARG A 312 17.92 -2.54 11.41
C ARG A 312 19.14 -1.66 11.49
N HIS A 313 19.74 -1.46 12.66
CA HIS A 313 20.94 -0.66 12.78
C HIS A 313 22.15 -1.47 13.19
N TYR A 314 22.12 -2.17 14.33
CA TYR A 314 23.31 -2.90 14.79
C TYR A 314 23.74 -3.97 13.78
N LEU A 315 22.82 -4.84 13.33
CA LEU A 315 23.14 -5.87 12.36
C LEU A 315 23.45 -5.31 10.96
N ASN A 316 22.75 -4.27 10.52
CA ASN A 316 23.05 -3.62 9.23
C ASN A 316 24.45 -2.96 9.24
N LEU A 317 24.81 -2.25 10.31
CA LEU A 317 26.14 -1.69 10.50
C LEU A 317 27.22 -2.78 10.56
N LYS A 318 26.92 -3.94 11.17
CA LYS A 318 27.81 -5.12 11.14
C LYS A 318 28.04 -5.60 9.70
N ILE A 319 27.00 -5.68 8.88
CA ILE A 319 27.11 -6.07 7.46
C ILE A 319 27.91 -5.01 6.68
N LEU A 320 27.61 -3.72 6.86
CA LEU A 320 28.34 -2.61 6.23
C LEU A 320 29.83 -2.62 6.60
N TRP A 321 30.15 -2.88 7.87
CA TRP A 321 31.51 -3.04 8.33
C TRP A 321 32.21 -4.19 7.62
N ALA A 322 31.57 -5.35 7.52
CA ALA A 322 32.11 -6.50 6.81
C ALA A 322 32.31 -6.24 5.30
N VAL A 323 31.44 -5.44 4.67
CA VAL A 323 31.65 -5.00 3.27
C VAL A 323 32.92 -4.13 3.14
N LEU A 324 33.32 -3.40 4.19
CA LEU A 324 34.57 -2.62 4.18
C LEU A 324 35.81 -3.44 4.52
N THR A 325 35.72 -4.39 5.47
CA THR A 325 36.86 -5.11 6.03
C THR A 325 37.07 -6.51 5.45
N GLU A 326 36.00 -7.29 5.29
CA GLU A 326 36.03 -8.70 4.90
C GLU A 326 35.88 -8.89 3.38
N PHE A 327 35.19 -7.97 2.70
CA PHE A 327 34.90 -8.08 1.25
C PHE A 327 36.16 -8.23 0.38
N ARG A 328 37.29 -7.64 0.78
CA ARG A 328 38.56 -7.77 0.03
C ARG A 328 39.41 -8.94 0.50
N THR A 329 39.27 -9.34 1.75
CA THR A 329 40.20 -10.25 2.44
C THR A 329 39.72 -11.70 2.44
N VAL A 330 38.41 -11.94 2.45
CA VAL A 330 37.82 -13.28 2.48
C VAL A 330 37.52 -13.77 1.07
N GLY A 331 38.29 -14.74 0.57
CA GLY A 331 38.13 -15.31 -0.77
C GLY A 331 38.64 -14.41 -1.91
N PRO A 332 38.63 -14.87 -3.17
CA PRO A 332 39.20 -14.14 -4.30
C PRO A 332 38.57 -12.75 -4.46
N PHE A 333 39.39 -11.76 -4.83
CA PHE A 333 38.96 -10.39 -5.12
C PHE A 333 39.43 -10.02 -6.54
N GLU A 334 38.66 -10.46 -7.52
CA GLU A 334 38.93 -10.23 -8.94
C GLU A 334 37.60 -10.18 -9.71
N LEU A 335 37.64 -9.62 -10.92
CA LEU A 335 36.49 -9.64 -11.82
C LEU A 335 36.76 -10.67 -12.92
N ASN A 336 35.97 -11.75 -12.95
CA ASN A 336 36.04 -12.75 -13.99
C ASN A 336 34.63 -13.19 -14.42
N TRP A 337 34.29 -12.90 -15.67
CA TRP A 337 32.96 -13.20 -16.23
C TRP A 337 32.74 -14.68 -16.52
N GLU A 338 33.81 -15.42 -16.88
CA GLU A 338 33.75 -16.85 -17.18
C GLU A 338 33.47 -17.65 -15.91
N THR A 339 34.19 -17.34 -14.83
CA THR A 339 33.97 -17.95 -13.52
C THR A 339 32.86 -17.24 -12.73
N GLN A 340 32.15 -16.29 -13.33
CA GLN A 340 31.11 -15.49 -12.67
C GLN A 340 31.55 -14.93 -11.29
N GLN A 341 32.83 -14.63 -11.17
CA GLN A 341 33.44 -14.03 -10.00
C GLN A 341 33.24 -12.52 -10.09
N TYR A 342 32.27 -12.02 -9.33
CA TYR A 342 31.86 -10.62 -9.37
C TYR A 342 32.39 -9.79 -8.19
N LYS A 343 33.13 -10.41 -7.26
CA LYS A 343 33.69 -9.78 -6.07
C LYS A 343 34.91 -8.94 -6.44
N CYS A 344 34.65 -7.68 -6.77
CA CYS A 344 35.63 -6.70 -7.23
C CYS A 344 35.38 -5.31 -6.63
N TRP A 345 36.26 -4.35 -6.91
CA TRP A 345 36.16 -2.97 -6.38
C TRP A 345 34.81 -2.31 -6.73
N ILE A 346 34.33 -2.50 -7.95
CA ILE A 346 33.04 -1.95 -8.42
C ILE A 346 31.89 -2.52 -7.58
N SER A 347 31.84 -3.85 -7.45
CA SER A 347 30.79 -4.52 -6.68
C SER A 347 30.80 -4.12 -5.21
N GLN A 348 31.98 -3.86 -4.63
CA GLN A 348 32.12 -3.41 -3.26
C GLN A 348 31.49 -2.02 -3.07
N TYR A 349 31.82 -1.06 -3.94
CA TYR A 349 31.24 0.29 -3.86
C TYR A 349 29.74 0.30 -4.08
N ILE A 350 29.23 -0.46 -5.07
CA ILE A 350 27.79 -0.53 -5.35
C ILE A 350 27.06 -1.17 -4.16
N THR A 351 27.56 -2.30 -3.65
CA THR A 351 27.00 -2.99 -2.50
C THR A 351 26.96 -2.08 -1.27
N PHE A 352 28.09 -1.44 -0.96
CA PHE A 352 28.18 -0.51 0.16
C PHE A 352 27.23 0.66 0.01
N ALA A 353 27.18 1.30 -1.17
CA ALA A 353 26.32 2.44 -1.42
C ALA A 353 24.84 2.10 -1.27
N LEU A 354 24.39 0.96 -1.78
CA LEU A 354 23.00 0.51 -1.65
C LEU A 354 22.63 0.17 -0.20
N LEU A 355 23.49 -0.56 0.52
CA LEU A 355 23.26 -0.87 1.93
C LEU A 355 23.32 0.38 2.81
N ALA A 356 24.23 1.32 2.53
CA ALA A 356 24.33 2.59 3.25
C ALA A 356 23.10 3.48 2.98
N SER A 357 22.58 3.46 1.75
CA SER A 357 21.34 4.16 1.40
C SER A 357 20.14 3.56 2.14
N LEU A 358 20.06 2.22 2.22
CA LEU A 358 19.06 1.52 3.01
C LEU A 358 19.17 1.88 4.51
N GLN A 359 20.40 1.92 5.05
CA GLN A 359 20.67 2.34 6.42
C GLN A 359 20.25 3.80 6.67
N ALA A 360 20.47 4.71 5.71
CA ALA A 360 20.07 6.11 5.83
C ALA A 360 18.54 6.27 5.93
N VAL A 361 17.78 5.53 5.11
CA VAL A 361 16.31 5.53 5.22
C VAL A 361 15.84 4.90 6.53
N ASN A 362 16.49 3.82 6.99
CA ASN A 362 16.18 3.25 8.31
C ASN A 362 16.45 4.24 9.45
N LEU A 363 17.51 5.06 9.37
CA LEU A 363 17.81 6.10 10.36
C LEU A 363 16.78 7.22 10.36
N PHE A 364 16.29 7.61 9.19
CA PHE A 364 15.18 8.56 9.08
C PHE A 364 13.93 8.04 9.81
N TRP A 365 13.56 6.77 9.61
CA TRP A 365 12.44 6.18 10.34
C TRP A 365 12.70 6.01 11.84
N LEU A 366 13.94 5.68 12.24
CA LEU A 366 14.30 5.66 13.66
C LEU A 366 14.08 7.03 14.31
N PHE A 367 14.46 8.12 13.64
CA PHE A 367 14.21 9.47 14.14
C PHE A 367 12.72 9.71 14.39
N LEU A 368 11.85 9.30 13.47
CA LEU A 368 10.40 9.40 13.65
C LEU A 368 9.90 8.53 14.81
N ILE A 369 10.39 7.29 14.92
CA ILE A 369 10.03 6.36 15.99
C ILE A 369 10.44 6.93 17.37
N LEU A 370 11.65 7.45 17.50
CA LEU A 370 12.15 8.04 18.74
C LEU A 370 11.41 9.33 19.10
N ARG A 371 11.00 10.13 18.11
CA ARG A 371 10.12 11.29 18.34
C ARG A 371 8.78 10.85 18.92
N ILE A 372 8.16 9.81 18.37
CA ILE A 372 6.91 9.25 18.90
C ILE A 372 7.12 8.70 20.31
N LEU A 373 8.22 7.97 20.56
CA LEU A 373 8.56 7.46 21.89
C LEU A 373 8.74 8.58 22.92
N LYS A 374 9.42 9.67 22.54
CA LYS A 374 9.58 10.86 23.38
C LYS A 374 8.21 11.45 23.71
N ASN A 375 7.34 11.64 22.71
CA ASN A 375 6.00 12.16 22.95
C ASN A 375 5.20 11.25 23.89
N TYR A 376 5.29 9.93 23.72
CA TYR A 376 4.63 8.94 24.57
C TYR A 376 5.10 8.97 26.03
N LEU A 377 6.39 9.24 26.27
CA LEU A 377 6.97 9.29 27.62
C LEU A 377 6.79 10.65 28.32
N PHE A 378 6.85 11.75 27.57
CA PHE A 378 6.88 13.10 28.14
C PHE A 378 5.56 13.87 28.02
N THR A 379 4.62 13.41 27.20
CA THR A 379 3.30 14.01 27.05
C THR A 379 2.26 12.91 27.28
N SER A 380 1.32 13.11 28.20
CA SER A 380 0.23 12.15 28.49
C SER A 380 -0.79 12.02 27.34
N ILE A 381 -0.39 12.37 26.11
CA ILE A 381 -1.22 12.36 24.91
C ILE A 381 -0.78 11.18 24.04
N LYS A 382 -1.61 10.13 24.02
CA LYS A 382 -1.47 8.93 23.19
C LYS A 382 -1.80 9.23 21.71
N LYS A 383 -1.17 10.22 21.07
CA LYS A 383 -1.37 10.47 19.62
C LYS A 383 -0.09 10.18 18.84
N ASP A 384 -0.17 9.18 17.97
CA ASP A 384 0.85 8.88 16.95
C ASP A 384 0.67 9.86 15.78
N GLU A 385 1.58 10.83 15.61
CA GLU A 385 1.50 11.86 14.57
C GLU A 385 1.65 11.29 13.13
N ARG A 386 2.15 10.04 12.98
CA ARG A 386 2.12 9.33 11.69
C ARG A 386 0.71 8.88 11.32
N SER A 387 -0.17 8.72 12.30
CA SER A 387 -1.60 8.39 12.14
C SER A 387 -2.52 9.62 12.12
N GLU A 388 -2.01 10.85 12.16
CA GLU A 388 -2.86 12.07 12.17
C GLU A 388 -3.74 12.26 10.92
N ASP A 389 -3.43 11.60 9.80
CA ASP A 389 -4.30 11.54 8.61
C ASP A 389 -5.52 10.61 8.80
N GLU A 390 -5.63 9.91 9.94
CA GLU A 390 -6.69 8.93 10.21
C GLU A 390 -7.88 9.51 10.97
N ASP A 391 -7.66 10.57 11.77
CA ASP A 391 -8.69 11.22 12.60
C ASP A 391 -9.17 12.57 12.01
N SER A 392 -8.44 13.19 11.08
CA SER A 392 -8.69 14.57 10.62
C SER A 392 -9.76 14.72 9.54
N GLU A 393 -10.37 13.64 9.06
CA GLU A 393 -11.33 13.67 7.93
C GLU A 393 -12.79 13.33 8.33
N GLU A 394 -13.12 13.21 9.63
CA GLU A 394 -14.52 12.99 10.07
C GLU A 394 -15.29 14.28 10.46
N GLU A 395 -14.64 15.46 10.53
CA GLU A 395 -15.28 16.73 10.94
C GLU A 395 -15.62 17.74 9.82
N GLU A 396 -15.26 17.50 8.55
CA GLU A 396 -15.71 18.38 7.45
C GLU A 396 -17.08 17.94 6.89
N VAL A 397 -18.12 18.19 7.66
CA VAL A 397 -19.46 18.44 7.08
C VAL A 397 -19.50 19.94 6.77
N PRO A 398 -19.60 20.39 5.51
CA PRO A 398 -19.67 21.81 5.23
C PRO A 398 -20.97 22.36 5.84
N ALA A 399 -20.82 23.31 6.77
CA ALA A 399 -21.93 24.16 7.19
C ALA A 399 -22.48 24.88 5.96
N PRO A 400 -23.80 25.06 5.83
CA PRO A 400 -24.36 25.78 4.69
C PRO A 400 -23.84 27.23 4.73
N GLU A 401 -23.10 27.63 3.69
CA GLU A 401 -22.65 29.00 3.49
C GLU A 401 -23.88 29.89 3.27
N GLU A 402 -24.04 30.93 4.10
CA GLU A 402 -24.97 32.03 3.85
C GLU A 402 -24.47 32.84 2.64
N ASP A 403 -25.14 32.68 1.50
CA ASP A 403 -24.92 33.45 0.28
C ASP A 403 -25.12 34.96 0.53
N THR A 404 -24.01 35.67 0.72
CA THR A 404 -23.96 37.15 0.78
C THR A 404 -23.46 37.73 -0.53
N TYR A 405 -24.25 37.61 -1.61
CA TYR A 405 -24.10 38.42 -2.82
C TYR A 405 -25.45 38.80 -3.44
N ALA A 406 -26.24 39.58 -2.70
CA ALA A 406 -27.36 40.33 -3.26
C ALA A 406 -27.57 41.65 -2.50
N ALA A 407 -26.57 42.54 -2.51
CA ALA A 407 -26.73 43.92 -2.05
C ALA A 407 -25.81 44.88 -2.82
N VAL A 408 -25.97 44.93 -4.15
CA VAL A 408 -25.54 46.08 -4.97
C VAL A 408 -26.69 46.43 -5.92
N ALA A 409 -27.86 46.75 -5.37
CA ALA A 409 -28.97 47.37 -6.11
C ALA A 409 -30.09 47.88 -5.19
N SER A 410 -29.77 48.70 -4.18
CA SER A 410 -30.74 49.65 -3.60
C SER A 410 -30.00 50.56 -2.63
N GLY A 411 -29.86 51.84 -3.01
CA GLY A 411 -29.28 52.85 -2.14
C GLY A 411 -30.17 53.11 -0.92
N VAL A 412 -29.70 52.70 0.26
CA VAL A 412 -30.13 53.20 1.56
C VAL A 412 -28.89 53.17 2.48
N GLU A 413 -28.58 54.32 3.11
CA GLU A 413 -27.47 54.48 4.06
C GLU A 413 -27.61 53.56 5.28
N LYS A 414 -26.47 53.08 5.78
CA LYS A 414 -26.36 52.40 7.09
C LYS A 414 -26.16 53.44 8.20
N PRO A 415 -26.80 53.32 9.38
CA PRO A 415 -26.28 53.95 10.58
C PRO A 415 -25.12 53.10 11.12
N THR A 416 -23.99 53.77 11.35
CA THR A 416 -22.80 53.25 12.03
C THR A 416 -23.06 52.99 13.52
N LEU A 417 -22.68 51.83 14.04
CA LEU A 417 -22.37 51.65 15.46
C LEU A 417 -21.19 50.66 15.63
N ASN A 418 -20.05 51.21 16.04
CA ASN A 418 -18.96 50.48 16.68
C ASN A 418 -19.34 50.24 18.15
N ALA A 419 -19.21 49.01 18.66
CA ALA A 419 -18.84 48.78 20.06
C ALA A 419 -18.41 47.33 20.29
N ARG A 420 -17.46 47.20 21.22
CA ARG A 420 -16.63 46.06 21.59
C ARG A 420 -17.10 45.57 22.96
N SER A 421 -17.42 44.29 23.13
CA SER A 421 -17.36 43.64 24.46
C SER A 421 -17.55 42.12 24.40
N LYS A 422 -16.65 41.43 25.10
CA LYS A 422 -16.72 40.03 25.53
C LYS A 422 -18.00 39.80 26.38
N GLU A 423 -18.65 38.65 26.23
CA GLU A 423 -18.97 37.73 27.34
C GLU A 423 -19.77 36.50 26.85
N ASN A 424 -19.37 35.33 27.37
CA ASN A 424 -20.07 34.05 27.23
C ASN A 424 -21.45 34.12 27.92
N GLN A 425 -22.54 33.92 27.18
CA GLN A 425 -23.83 33.54 27.79
C GLN A 425 -24.52 32.47 26.93
N THR A 426 -24.90 31.37 27.60
CA THR A 426 -25.74 30.29 27.08
C THR A 426 -27.15 30.80 26.74
N PRO A 427 -27.81 30.28 25.68
CA PRO A 427 -29.13 30.75 25.26
C PRO A 427 -30.23 30.38 26.28
N GLN A 428 -31.01 31.36 26.72
CA GLN A 428 -32.24 31.17 27.51
C GLN A 428 -33.46 31.09 26.59
N VAL A 429 -34.34 30.12 26.82
CA VAL A 429 -35.61 29.98 26.12
C VAL A 429 -36.67 30.86 26.78
N LEU A 430 -37.27 31.77 26.00
CA LEU A 430 -38.37 32.64 26.40
C LEU A 430 -39.71 32.07 25.91
N VAL A 431 -40.74 32.13 26.75
CA VAL A 431 -42.13 31.86 26.34
C VAL A 431 -42.95 33.11 26.66
N ASN A 432 -43.59 33.70 25.65
CA ASN A 432 -44.35 34.96 25.76
C ASN A 432 -43.58 36.13 26.38
N GLY A 433 -42.27 36.20 26.15
CA GLY A 433 -41.43 37.34 26.56
C GLY A 433 -40.88 37.27 27.99
N GLU A 434 -41.15 36.21 28.76
CA GLU A 434 -40.55 36.00 30.08
C GLU A 434 -39.68 34.73 30.15
N PRO A 435 -38.55 34.75 30.89
CA PRO A 435 -37.65 33.61 31.04
C PRO A 435 -38.25 32.53 31.96
N VAL A 436 -38.25 31.29 31.46
CA VAL A 436 -38.77 30.12 32.19
C VAL A 436 -37.85 29.79 33.37
N LYS A 437 -38.31 30.03 34.61
CA LYS A 437 -37.62 29.56 35.81
C LYS A 437 -37.79 28.06 35.95
N SER A 438 -36.72 27.28 35.85
CA SER A 438 -36.74 25.87 36.26
C SER A 438 -36.90 25.80 37.78
N LYS A 439 -37.97 25.15 38.27
CA LYS A 439 -38.01 24.69 39.67
C LYS A 439 -37.06 23.50 39.81
N ASN A 440 -36.31 23.49 40.91
CA ASN A 440 -35.30 22.50 41.31
C ASN A 440 -35.68 21.04 41.08
#